data_AF-A0A3R7FAI3-F1
#
_entry.id   AF-A0A3R7FAI3-F1
#
_cell.length_a   1.000
_cell.length_b   1.000
_cell.length_c   1.000
_cell.angle_alpha   90.00
_cell.angle_beta   90.00
_cell.angle_gamma   90.00
#
_symmetry.space_group_name_H-M   'P 1'
#
loop_
_entity.id
_entity.type
_entity.pdbx_description
1 polymer ?
#
loop_
_entity_poly.entity_id
_entity_poly.type
_entity_poly.pdbx_seq_one_letter_code
_entity_poly.pdbx_strand_id
1 'polypeptide(L)'
;MNSSKTASLKCILSSLERERNSLKHALLSGKISHETFDLLEKRISRIASLALELEEFLKEEESFWEKNLVDGIRIFESLLVELEHKRLLGMIGEYEYQRNTEIINEGLKSIMEQMRRDEKPKMSIEASPEELEEDLSQRKFEEKKEMSPPRQSENSVRRNRVNNKAGIESQSVSEVHCMNPWKPDCKNTDIEVSIYYNGRMVPICRECWEEIANKDVEWSSL
;
A
#
# COMPACT_ATOMS: atom_id res chain seq x y z
N MET A 1 16.66 0.67 -2.09
CA MET A 1 16.58 1.64 -0.98
C MET A 1 17.45 1.30 0.24
N ASN A 2 17.49 0.04 0.71
CA ASN A 2 18.05 -0.32 2.03
C ASN A 2 19.55 -0.05 2.21
N SER A 3 20.35 -0.11 1.14
CA SER A 3 21.78 0.27 1.15
C SER A 3 22.04 1.70 1.68
N SER A 4 21.19 2.68 1.36
CA SER A 4 21.33 4.06 1.87
C SER A 4 20.95 4.16 3.36
N LYS A 5 19.87 3.49 3.77
CA LYS A 5 19.41 3.44 5.17
C LYS A 5 20.44 2.75 6.09
N THR A 6 20.99 1.61 5.65
CA THR A 6 22.02 0.88 6.41
C THR A 6 23.36 1.61 6.44
N ALA A 7 23.73 2.36 5.38
CA ALA A 7 24.88 3.27 5.43
C ALA A 7 24.66 4.38 6.48
N SER A 8 23.45 4.95 6.56
CA SER A 8 23.10 5.95 7.58
C SER A 8 23.20 5.38 9.01
N LEU A 9 22.69 4.16 9.25
CA LEU A 9 22.82 3.48 10.55
C LEU A 9 24.28 3.21 10.94
N LYS A 10 25.13 2.77 10.00
CA LYS A 10 26.56 2.61 10.23
C LYS A 10 27.25 3.93 10.56
N CYS A 11 26.87 5.04 9.92
CA CYS A 11 27.32 6.37 10.30
C CYS A 11 26.91 6.73 11.73
N ILE A 12 25.66 6.49 12.13
CA ILE A 12 25.16 6.73 13.50
C ILE A 12 25.96 5.93 14.52
N LEU A 13 26.13 4.62 14.32
CA LEU A 13 26.94 3.77 15.20
C LEU A 13 28.38 4.27 15.34
N SER A 14 29.02 4.64 14.23
CA SER A 14 30.38 5.21 14.25
C SER A 14 30.47 6.56 14.97
N SER A 15 29.40 7.36 14.93
CA SER A 15 29.31 8.64 15.64
C SER A 15 29.17 8.42 17.15
N LEU A 16 28.29 7.51 17.56
CA LEU A 16 28.10 7.13 18.97
C LEU A 16 29.38 6.56 19.58
N GLU A 17 30.17 5.82 18.81
CA GLU A 17 31.48 5.31 19.27
C GLU A 17 32.50 6.44 19.49
N ARG A 18 32.56 7.45 18.59
CA ARG A 18 33.39 8.64 18.79
C ARG A 18 32.93 9.47 19.98
N GLU A 19 31.62 9.61 20.18
CA GLU A 19 31.03 10.29 21.34
C GLU A 19 31.41 9.57 22.63
N ARG A 20 31.27 8.24 22.69
CA ARG A 20 31.69 7.38 23.80
C ARG A 20 33.17 7.58 24.15
N ASN A 21 34.04 7.58 23.15
CA ASN A 21 35.48 7.76 23.36
C ASN A 21 35.80 9.18 23.85
N SER A 22 35.11 10.19 23.33
CA SER A 22 35.21 11.58 23.81
C SER A 22 34.74 11.72 25.27
N LEU A 23 33.66 11.02 25.64
CA LEU A 23 33.12 10.96 27.00
C LEU A 23 34.11 10.34 27.98
N LYS A 24 34.78 9.24 27.59
CA LYS A 24 35.87 8.61 28.37
C LYS A 24 37.04 9.58 28.58
N HIS A 25 37.45 10.33 27.56
CA HIS A 25 38.49 11.35 27.71
C HIS A 25 38.05 12.53 28.60
N ALA A 26 36.77 12.92 28.56
CA ALA A 26 36.23 13.94 29.47
C ALA A 26 36.25 13.49 30.93
N LEU A 27 35.93 12.23 31.21
CA LEU A 27 36.02 11.63 32.54
C LEU A 27 37.47 11.56 33.04
N LEU A 28 38.39 11.03 32.22
CA LEU A 28 39.82 10.92 32.57
C LEU A 28 40.51 12.28 32.76
N SER A 29 40.01 13.34 32.11
CA SER A 29 40.49 14.71 32.31
C SER A 29 39.78 15.47 33.44
N GLY A 30 38.92 14.80 34.22
CA GLY A 30 38.21 15.37 35.37
C GLY A 30 37.17 16.43 35.01
N LYS A 31 36.76 16.55 33.74
CA LYS A 31 35.80 17.56 33.27
C LYS A 31 34.35 17.21 33.58
N ILE A 32 34.07 15.94 33.85
CA ILE A 32 32.74 15.41 34.23
C ILE A 32 32.88 14.48 35.43
N SER A 33 31.82 14.36 36.23
CA SER A 33 31.75 13.37 37.31
C SER A 33 31.47 11.96 36.75
N HIS A 34 31.76 10.93 37.55
CA HIS A 34 31.39 9.55 37.22
C HIS A 34 29.87 9.38 37.05
N GLU A 35 29.05 10.07 37.84
CA GLU A 35 27.58 9.99 37.74
C GLU A 35 27.06 10.57 36.42
N THR A 36 27.63 11.70 35.96
CA THR A 36 27.32 12.28 34.64
C THR A 36 27.80 11.38 33.51
N PHE A 37 28.97 10.75 33.66
CA PHE A 37 29.47 9.76 32.70
C PHE A 37 28.52 8.56 32.59
N ASP A 38 28.12 7.96 33.71
CA ASP A 38 27.25 6.77 33.74
C ASP A 38 25.87 7.03 33.11
N LEU A 39 25.30 8.22 33.33
CA LEU A 39 24.04 8.62 32.69
C LEU A 39 24.17 8.73 31.17
N LEU A 40 25.26 9.33 30.69
CA LEU A 40 25.51 9.52 29.26
C LEU A 40 25.92 8.21 28.56
N GLU A 41 26.76 7.38 29.18
CA GLU A 41 27.12 6.05 28.67
C GLU A 41 25.89 5.13 28.58
N LYS A 42 24.98 5.16 29.58
CA LYS A 42 23.69 4.45 29.51
C LYS A 42 22.81 4.95 28.35
N ARG A 43 22.80 6.25 28.07
CA ARG A 43 22.08 6.82 26.92
C ARG A 43 22.69 6.38 25.58
N ILE A 44 24.00 6.51 25.42
CA ILE A 44 24.74 6.07 24.23
C ILE A 44 24.51 4.57 23.98
N SER A 45 24.58 3.75 25.04
CA SER A 45 24.35 2.30 24.97
C SER A 45 22.94 1.96 24.49
N ARG A 46 21.90 2.65 24.98
CA ARG A 46 20.51 2.46 24.53
C ARG A 46 20.29 2.86 23.07
N ILE A 47 20.90 3.95 22.61
CA ILE A 47 20.78 4.38 21.21
C ILE A 47 21.54 3.39 20.31
N ALA A 48 22.71 2.92 20.74
CA ALA A 48 23.48 1.91 20.01
C ALA A 48 22.74 0.56 19.91
N SER A 49 22.07 0.09 20.97
CA SER A 49 21.29 -1.14 20.92
C SER A 49 20.10 -1.02 19.96
N LEU A 50 19.34 0.08 20.01
CA LEU A 50 18.23 0.33 19.09
C LEU A 50 18.69 0.46 17.62
N ALA A 51 19.87 1.04 17.39
CA ALA A 51 20.44 1.15 16.04
C ALA A 51 20.91 -0.22 15.49
N LEU A 52 21.40 -1.12 16.34
CA LEU A 52 21.76 -2.50 15.95
C LEU A 52 20.52 -3.34 15.68
N GLU A 53 19.52 -3.27 16.56
CA GLU A 53 18.22 -3.96 16.41
C GLU A 53 17.52 -3.54 15.11
N LEU A 54 17.52 -2.24 14.78
CA LEU A 54 17.00 -1.76 13.50
C LEU A 54 17.86 -2.18 12.29
N GLU A 55 19.18 -2.34 12.44
CA GLU A 55 20.04 -2.89 11.37
C GLU A 55 19.74 -4.38 11.13
N GLU A 56 19.40 -5.14 12.17
CA GLU A 56 18.99 -6.54 12.08
C GLU A 56 17.64 -6.68 11.37
N PHE A 57 16.59 -5.96 11.82
CA PHE A 57 15.29 -5.96 11.16
C PHE A 57 15.35 -5.55 9.67
N LEU A 58 16.19 -4.57 9.31
CA LEU A 58 16.34 -4.19 7.90
C LEU A 58 17.02 -5.27 7.04
N LYS A 59 17.88 -6.12 7.62
CA LYS A 59 18.48 -7.27 6.92
C LYS A 59 17.48 -8.41 6.76
N GLU A 60 16.69 -8.68 7.81
CA GLU A 60 15.60 -9.65 7.73
C GLU A 60 14.59 -9.26 6.65
N GLU A 61 14.15 -7.99 6.65
CA GLU A 61 13.26 -7.43 5.63
C GLU A 61 13.87 -7.52 4.21
N GLU A 62 15.15 -7.18 4.03
CA GLU A 62 15.84 -7.30 2.75
C GLU A 62 15.88 -8.76 2.26
N SER A 63 16.18 -9.72 3.13
CA SER A 63 16.18 -11.16 2.80
C SER A 63 14.79 -11.71 2.48
N PHE A 64 13.75 -11.20 3.15
CA PHE A 64 12.36 -11.55 2.90
C PHE A 64 11.91 -11.07 1.50
N TRP A 65 12.23 -9.83 1.15
CA TRP A 65 11.93 -9.29 -0.18
C TRP A 65 12.74 -9.96 -1.28
N GLU A 66 14.02 -10.27 -1.06
CA GLU A 66 14.84 -11.01 -2.02
C GLU A 66 14.23 -12.38 -2.33
N LYS A 67 13.85 -13.15 -1.29
CA LYS A 67 13.19 -14.45 -1.46
C LYS A 67 11.87 -14.33 -2.23
N ASN A 68 10.99 -13.41 -1.82
CA ASN A 68 9.69 -13.21 -2.47
C ASN A 68 9.83 -12.77 -3.93
N LEU A 69 10.86 -11.97 -4.26
CA LEU A 69 11.15 -11.57 -5.63
C LEU A 69 11.60 -12.77 -6.48
N VAL A 70 12.48 -13.62 -5.95
CA VAL A 70 12.94 -14.85 -6.63
C VAL A 70 11.77 -15.82 -6.86
N ASP A 71 10.92 -16.04 -5.86
CA ASP A 71 9.76 -16.92 -5.99
C ASP A 71 8.71 -16.32 -6.95
N GLY A 72 8.53 -15.00 -6.96
CA GLY A 72 7.71 -14.30 -7.95
C GLY A 72 8.23 -14.45 -9.38
N ILE A 73 9.54 -14.29 -9.61
CA ILE A 73 10.20 -14.50 -10.91
C ILE A 73 9.93 -15.91 -11.42
N ARG A 74 10.11 -16.94 -10.58
CA ARG A 74 9.85 -18.35 -10.96
C ARG A 74 8.41 -18.60 -11.38
N ILE A 75 7.45 -17.95 -10.73
CA ILE A 75 6.02 -18.05 -11.10
C ILE A 75 5.79 -17.42 -12.47
N PHE A 76 6.32 -16.21 -12.72
CA PHE A 76 6.22 -15.57 -14.04
C PHE A 76 6.93 -16.36 -15.14
N GLU A 77 8.13 -16.89 -14.91
CA GLU A 77 8.84 -17.77 -15.84
C GLU A 77 8.00 -19.01 -16.18
N SER A 78 7.43 -19.67 -15.17
CA SER A 78 6.57 -20.84 -15.35
C SER A 78 5.32 -20.53 -16.18
N LEU A 79 4.64 -19.40 -15.88
CA LEU A 79 3.47 -18.94 -16.62
C LEU A 79 3.79 -18.58 -18.08
N LEU A 80 4.92 -17.94 -18.34
CA LEU A 80 5.36 -17.58 -19.70
C LEU A 80 5.74 -18.82 -20.51
N VAL A 81 6.45 -19.78 -19.90
CA VAL A 81 6.77 -21.07 -20.53
C VAL A 81 5.51 -21.87 -20.82
N GLU A 82 4.54 -21.90 -19.90
CA GLU A 82 3.26 -22.60 -20.11
C GLU A 82 2.43 -21.93 -21.23
N LEU A 83 2.39 -20.60 -21.27
CA LEU A 83 1.69 -19.83 -22.30
C LEU A 83 2.29 -20.08 -23.70
N GLU A 84 3.62 -20.03 -23.82
CA GLU A 84 4.33 -20.32 -25.07
C GLU A 84 4.14 -21.79 -25.49
N HIS A 85 4.24 -22.73 -24.56
CA HIS A 85 3.99 -24.15 -24.82
C HIS A 85 2.57 -24.41 -25.33
N LYS A 86 1.55 -23.77 -24.73
CA LYS A 86 0.16 -23.84 -25.21
C LYS A 86 0.00 -23.27 -26.62
N ARG A 87 0.72 -22.20 -26.98
CA ARG A 87 0.72 -21.65 -28.35
C ARG A 87 1.31 -22.66 -29.34
N LEU A 88 2.47 -23.25 -29.02
CA LEU A 88 3.15 -24.23 -29.87
C LEU A 88 2.35 -25.53 -30.07
N LEU A 89 1.57 -25.95 -29.06
CA LEU A 89 0.64 -27.07 -29.17
C LEU A 89 -0.67 -26.73 -29.91
N GLY A 90 -0.89 -25.46 -30.30
CA GLY A 90 -2.13 -25.01 -30.91
C GLY A 90 -3.34 -25.04 -29.96
N MET A 91 -3.11 -25.10 -28.64
CA MET A 91 -4.18 -25.10 -27.63
C MET A 91 -4.80 -23.72 -27.44
N ILE A 92 -4.06 -22.65 -27.76
CA ILE A 92 -4.52 -21.25 -27.76
C ILE A 92 -4.27 -20.65 -29.14
N GLY A 93 -5.19 -19.80 -29.60
CA GLY A 93 -5.05 -19.10 -30.88
C GLY A 93 -4.17 -17.85 -30.77
N GLU A 94 -3.67 -17.36 -31.90
CA GLU A 94 -2.80 -16.16 -31.98
C GLU A 94 -3.41 -14.93 -31.27
N TYR A 95 -4.71 -14.70 -31.46
CA TYR A 95 -5.45 -13.61 -30.80
C TYR A 95 -5.48 -13.76 -29.27
N GLU A 96 -5.65 -14.98 -28.76
CA GLU A 96 -5.68 -15.25 -27.33
C GLU A 96 -4.28 -15.12 -26.72
N TYR A 97 -3.27 -15.65 -27.39
CA TYR A 97 -1.87 -15.48 -27.01
C TYR A 97 -1.47 -13.99 -26.94
N GLN A 98 -1.79 -13.22 -27.98
CA GLN A 98 -1.52 -11.79 -28.06
C GLN A 98 -2.23 -11.02 -26.92
N ARG A 99 -3.53 -11.30 -26.69
CA ARG A 99 -4.30 -10.68 -25.60
C ARG A 99 -3.72 -11.01 -24.22
N ASN A 100 -3.34 -12.26 -23.98
CA ASN A 100 -2.73 -12.67 -22.71
C ASN A 100 -1.37 -12.00 -22.50
N THR A 101 -0.57 -11.90 -23.56
CA THR A 101 0.71 -11.18 -23.55
C THR A 101 0.52 -9.68 -23.27
N GLU A 102 -0.51 -9.05 -23.83
CA GLU A 102 -0.87 -7.65 -23.55
C GLU A 102 -1.25 -7.44 -22.08
N ILE A 103 -2.11 -8.28 -21.52
CA ILE A 103 -2.52 -8.22 -20.10
C ILE A 103 -1.31 -8.34 -19.17
N ILE A 104 -0.40 -9.28 -19.43
CA ILE A 104 0.83 -9.44 -18.64
C ILE A 104 1.70 -8.17 -18.73
N ASN A 105 1.88 -7.62 -19.93
CA ASN A 105 2.67 -6.40 -20.14
C ASN A 105 2.05 -5.16 -19.48
N GLU A 106 0.72 -5.02 -19.48
CA GLU A 106 0.03 -3.94 -18.78
C GLU A 106 0.14 -4.08 -17.26
N GLY A 107 0.01 -5.30 -16.72
CA GLY A 107 0.24 -5.59 -15.31
C GLY A 107 1.66 -5.21 -14.86
N LEU A 108 2.68 -5.66 -15.60
CA LEU A 108 4.08 -5.33 -15.32
C LEU A 108 4.35 -3.81 -15.41
N LYS A 109 3.78 -3.11 -16.40
CA LYS A 109 3.87 -1.63 -16.48
C LYS A 109 3.22 -0.95 -15.29
N SER A 110 2.04 -1.41 -14.85
CA SER A 110 1.33 -0.86 -13.70
C SER A 110 2.16 -0.99 -12.42
N ILE A 111 2.76 -2.16 -12.18
CA ILE A 111 3.64 -2.43 -11.04
C ILE A 111 4.89 -1.52 -11.08
N MET A 112 5.57 -1.42 -12.23
CA MET A 112 6.72 -0.51 -12.38
C MET A 112 6.36 0.95 -12.10
N GLU A 113 5.20 1.42 -12.57
CA GLU A 113 4.73 2.79 -12.33
C GLU A 113 4.31 3.02 -10.88
N GLN A 114 3.81 2.00 -10.17
CA GLN A 114 3.55 2.09 -8.74
C GLN A 114 4.87 2.25 -7.97
N MET A 115 5.85 1.39 -8.21
CA MET A 115 7.18 1.47 -7.57
C MET A 115 7.83 2.85 -7.79
N ARG A 116 7.75 3.42 -9.00
CA ARG A 116 8.25 4.77 -9.32
C ARG A 116 7.55 5.91 -8.58
N ARG A 117 6.29 5.74 -8.20
CA ARG A 117 5.56 6.73 -7.37
C ARG A 117 6.01 6.65 -5.91
N ASP A 118 6.19 5.44 -5.41
CA ASP A 118 6.63 5.20 -4.02
C ASP A 118 8.10 5.62 -3.79
N GLU A 119 8.91 5.65 -4.85
CA GLU A 119 10.27 6.21 -4.82
C GLU A 119 10.34 7.74 -4.76
N LYS A 120 9.27 8.49 -5.11
CA LYS A 120 9.30 9.96 -5.05
C LYS A 120 9.15 10.44 -3.60
N PRO A 121 10.14 11.17 -3.03
CA PRO A 121 10.01 11.74 -1.70
C PRO A 121 8.86 12.75 -1.66
N LYS A 122 7.96 12.63 -0.68
CA LYS A 122 7.02 13.70 -0.31
C LYS A 122 7.80 14.82 0.41
N MET A 123 8.64 15.55 -0.33
CA MET A 123 9.23 16.81 0.15
C MET A 123 8.24 17.95 -0.03
N SER A 124 7.38 18.14 0.97
CA SER A 124 6.61 19.37 1.18
C SER A 124 6.18 19.48 2.64
N ILE A 125 7.16 19.69 3.52
CA ILE A 125 6.96 20.37 4.80
C ILE A 125 7.88 21.59 4.80
N GLU A 126 7.35 22.70 4.29
CA GLU A 126 7.83 24.03 4.65
C GLU A 126 6.73 24.71 5.46
N ALA A 127 7.02 24.93 6.73
CA ALA A 127 6.32 25.89 7.56
C ALA A 127 7.39 26.75 8.23
N SER A 128 7.45 28.03 7.86
CA SER A 128 8.13 29.07 8.62
C SER A 128 7.09 30.17 8.91
N PRO A 129 6.81 30.49 10.18
CA PRO A 129 5.80 31.48 10.54
C PRO A 129 6.43 32.86 10.82
N GLU A 130 6.40 33.74 9.83
CA GLU A 130 6.73 35.19 9.86
C GLU A 130 6.39 35.69 8.43
N GLU A 131 5.64 36.76 8.15
CA GLU A 131 5.14 37.88 8.97
C GLU A 131 3.64 38.16 8.66
N LEU A 132 2.95 38.86 9.56
CA LEU A 132 1.57 39.35 9.39
C LEU A 132 1.59 40.89 9.35
N GLU A 133 0.61 41.47 8.64
CA GLU A 133 0.35 42.92 8.50
C GLU A 133 1.38 43.74 7.68
N GLU A 134 1.03 44.05 6.42
CA GLU A 134 0.77 45.47 6.11
C GLU A 134 -0.19 45.68 4.91
N ASP A 135 -1.25 46.42 5.25
CA ASP A 135 -2.11 47.32 4.47
C ASP A 135 -3.19 46.81 3.49
N LEU A 136 -4.40 47.28 3.81
CA LEU A 136 -5.68 47.13 3.11
C LEU A 136 -5.88 48.25 2.09
N SER A 137 -6.86 48.07 1.19
CA SER A 137 -7.55 49.10 0.35
C SER A 137 -7.18 49.10 -1.14
N GLN A 138 -8.11 49.26 -2.09
CA GLN A 138 -9.56 49.49 -2.03
C GLN A 138 -10.22 49.28 -3.42
N ARG A 139 -11.48 48.79 -3.43
CA ARG A 139 -12.62 49.06 -4.35
C ARG A 139 -13.61 47.89 -4.20
N LYS A 140 -14.73 47.98 -3.45
CA LYS A 140 -16.02 48.68 -3.75
C LYS A 140 -16.52 48.38 -5.17
N PHE A 141 -17.75 47.94 -5.49
CA PHE A 141 -19.04 47.72 -4.79
C PHE A 141 -19.83 46.59 -5.55
N GLU A 142 -21.05 46.10 -5.28
CA GLU A 142 -22.18 46.40 -4.35
C GLU A 142 -22.99 45.09 -4.10
N GLU A 143 -23.36 44.76 -2.85
CA GLU A 143 -24.75 44.66 -2.32
C GLU A 143 -25.85 43.81 -3.03
N LYS A 144 -26.35 42.80 -2.28
CA LYS A 144 -27.78 42.51 -1.88
C LYS A 144 -28.48 41.19 -2.30
N LYS A 145 -28.87 40.46 -1.22
CA LYS A 145 -30.14 39.74 -0.91
C LYS A 145 -30.48 38.31 -1.44
N GLU A 146 -30.63 37.42 -0.45
CA GLU A 146 -31.77 36.52 -0.13
C GLU A 146 -32.11 35.21 -0.89
N MET A 147 -32.11 34.14 -0.07
CA MET A 147 -33.06 33.01 0.01
C MET A 147 -33.09 31.89 -1.07
N SER A 148 -33.60 30.73 -0.62
CA SER A 148 -33.45 29.40 -1.22
C SER A 148 -34.77 28.85 -1.84
N PRO A 149 -34.90 27.56 -2.25
CA PRO A 149 -35.23 27.15 -3.63
C PRO A 149 -36.70 26.69 -3.83
N PRO A 150 -37.16 26.33 -5.06
CA PRO A 150 -37.13 24.89 -5.46
C PRO A 150 -37.15 24.53 -6.98
N ARG A 151 -36.63 23.31 -7.28
CA ARG A 151 -37.10 22.26 -8.24
C ARG A 151 -37.14 22.45 -9.79
N GLN A 152 -36.53 21.43 -10.43
CA GLN A 152 -36.97 20.64 -11.61
C GLN A 152 -36.82 21.16 -13.06
N SER A 153 -35.89 20.55 -13.80
CA SER A 153 -36.08 19.82 -15.09
C SER A 153 -34.73 19.18 -15.46
N GLU A 154 -34.57 17.86 -15.49
CA GLU A 154 -35.05 16.84 -16.46
C GLU A 154 -34.29 16.76 -17.81
N ASN A 155 -33.65 15.59 -17.99
CA ASN A 155 -33.47 14.82 -19.23
C ASN A 155 -32.49 15.29 -20.33
N SER A 156 -31.38 14.55 -20.47
CA SER A 156 -30.99 13.85 -21.73
C SER A 156 -29.80 12.91 -21.44
N VAL A 157 -29.92 11.58 -21.26
CA VAL A 157 -30.39 10.48 -22.13
C VAL A 157 -29.25 9.70 -22.83
N ARG A 158 -28.97 8.51 -22.25
CA ARG A 158 -28.64 7.21 -22.88
C ARG A 158 -27.48 7.08 -23.88
N ARG A 159 -26.71 5.99 -23.67
CA ARG A 159 -26.72 4.84 -24.61
C ARG A 159 -26.71 3.50 -23.85
N ASN A 160 -27.36 2.50 -24.44
CA ASN A 160 -27.76 1.22 -23.83
C ASN A 160 -27.07 0.03 -24.54
N ARG A 161 -27.46 -1.18 -24.10
CA ARG A 161 -27.55 -2.47 -24.84
C ARG A 161 -26.26 -3.32 -24.84
N VAL A 162 -26.30 -4.65 -24.80
CA VAL A 162 -27.40 -5.62 -25.03
C VAL A 162 -27.32 -6.74 -23.97
N ASN A 163 -28.47 -7.30 -23.54
CA ASN A 163 -28.51 -8.62 -22.90
C ASN A 163 -29.30 -9.58 -23.81
N ASN A 164 -28.66 -10.64 -24.30
CA ASN A 164 -29.24 -11.60 -25.24
C ASN A 164 -29.64 -12.89 -24.52
N LYS A 165 -30.92 -13.27 -24.60
CA LYS A 165 -31.35 -14.64 -24.30
C LYS A 165 -31.09 -15.53 -25.52
N ALA A 166 -30.22 -16.52 -25.37
CA ALA A 166 -30.21 -17.74 -26.17
C ALA A 166 -29.69 -18.86 -25.27
N GLY A 167 -30.47 -19.94 -25.09
CA GLY A 167 -30.05 -21.07 -24.27
C GLY A 167 -29.13 -22.01 -25.04
N ILE A 168 -28.02 -22.40 -24.42
CA ILE A 168 -27.25 -23.60 -24.76
C ILE A 168 -26.97 -24.29 -23.43
N GLU A 169 -27.38 -25.55 -23.31
CA GLU A 169 -27.14 -26.38 -22.14
C GLU A 169 -25.68 -26.84 -22.10
N SER A 170 -24.94 -26.48 -21.05
CA SER A 170 -23.69 -27.16 -20.71
C SER A 170 -23.35 -27.00 -19.23
N GLN A 171 -23.32 -28.14 -18.53
CA GLN A 171 -22.49 -28.44 -17.35
C GLN A 171 -22.32 -27.33 -16.32
N SER A 172 -23.25 -27.29 -15.35
CA SER A 172 -23.03 -26.97 -13.92
C SER A 172 -21.77 -26.17 -13.57
N VAL A 173 -21.63 -24.96 -14.11
CA VAL A 173 -20.75 -23.95 -13.53
C VAL A 173 -21.43 -23.55 -12.22
N SER A 174 -20.79 -23.85 -11.09
CA SER A 174 -21.31 -23.43 -9.78
C SER A 174 -21.40 -21.91 -9.77
N GLU A 175 -22.62 -21.39 -9.80
CA GLU A 175 -22.88 -19.95 -9.80
C GLU A 175 -22.26 -19.35 -8.53
N VAL A 176 -21.30 -18.44 -8.73
CA VAL A 176 -20.51 -17.88 -7.63
C VAL A 176 -21.43 -17.01 -6.80
N HIS A 177 -21.76 -17.50 -5.61
CA HIS A 177 -22.66 -16.86 -4.66
C HIS A 177 -21.89 -16.42 -3.42
N CYS A 178 -22.48 -15.51 -2.67
CA CYS A 178 -21.94 -15.00 -1.42
C CYS A 178 -21.59 -16.16 -0.46
N MET A 179 -20.40 -16.11 0.12
CA MET A 179 -19.93 -17.04 1.15
C MET A 179 -19.50 -16.25 2.40
N ASN A 180 -20.29 -15.23 2.76
CA ASN A 180 -20.05 -14.35 3.91
C ASN A 180 -19.89 -15.18 5.20
N PRO A 181 -18.70 -15.17 5.85
CA PRO A 181 -18.47 -15.92 7.10
C PRO A 181 -19.43 -15.56 8.23
N TRP A 182 -19.94 -14.32 8.25
CA TRP A 182 -20.85 -13.80 9.27
C TRP A 182 -22.34 -13.95 8.90
N LYS A 183 -22.66 -14.41 7.68
CA LYS A 183 -24.03 -14.63 7.17
C LYS A 183 -24.07 -15.81 6.18
N PRO A 184 -23.82 -17.05 6.66
CA PRO A 184 -23.54 -18.21 5.81
C PRO A 184 -24.72 -18.68 4.95
N ASP A 185 -25.95 -18.29 5.29
CA ASP A 185 -27.16 -18.61 4.52
C ASP A 185 -27.36 -17.70 3.29
N CYS A 186 -26.53 -16.67 3.10
CA CYS A 186 -26.62 -15.80 1.94
C CYS A 186 -26.27 -16.56 0.66
N LYS A 187 -27.11 -16.44 -0.38
CA LYS A 187 -26.90 -17.05 -1.70
C LYS A 187 -26.99 -16.04 -2.85
N ASN A 188 -26.84 -14.75 -2.53
CA ASN A 188 -26.87 -13.68 -3.51
C ASN A 188 -25.61 -13.76 -4.40
N THR A 189 -25.78 -13.65 -5.72
CA THR A 189 -24.72 -13.75 -6.74
C THR A 189 -24.17 -12.39 -7.18
N ASP A 190 -24.71 -11.29 -6.67
CA ASP A 190 -24.21 -9.92 -6.87
C ASP A 190 -22.96 -9.65 -6.00
N ILE A 191 -21.82 -10.23 -6.38
CA ILE A 191 -20.55 -10.16 -5.65
C ILE A 191 -19.86 -8.81 -5.85
N GLU A 192 -19.61 -8.11 -4.73
CA GLU A 192 -18.94 -6.80 -4.72
C GLU A 192 -17.44 -6.95 -4.39
N VAL A 193 -17.10 -7.83 -3.45
CA VAL A 193 -15.74 -8.00 -2.93
C VAL A 193 -15.44 -9.47 -2.63
N SER A 194 -14.16 -9.85 -2.62
CA SER A 194 -13.71 -11.13 -2.08
C SER A 194 -12.68 -10.89 -1.00
N ILE A 195 -12.84 -11.53 0.16
CA ILE A 195 -11.94 -11.36 1.32
C ILE A 195 -11.19 -12.66 1.62
N TYR A 196 -10.06 -12.57 2.32
CA TYR A 196 -9.35 -13.74 2.83
C TYR A 196 -9.83 -14.03 4.25
N TYR A 197 -10.34 -15.24 4.49
CA TYR A 197 -10.86 -15.67 5.79
C TYR A 197 -10.56 -17.15 6.04
N ASN A 198 -9.98 -17.49 7.21
CA ASN A 198 -9.57 -18.85 7.57
C ASN A 198 -8.80 -19.60 6.46
N GLY A 199 -7.80 -18.94 5.86
CA GLY A 199 -6.92 -19.56 4.86
C GLY A 199 -7.52 -19.70 3.45
N ARG A 200 -8.72 -19.16 3.19
CA ARG A 200 -9.39 -19.20 1.88
C ARG A 200 -9.92 -17.84 1.44
N MET A 201 -9.92 -17.59 0.14
CA MET A 201 -10.68 -16.49 -0.46
C MET A 201 -12.17 -16.83 -0.44
N VAL A 202 -13.01 -15.91 0.02
CA VAL A 202 -14.48 -16.04 0.03
C VAL A 202 -15.14 -14.80 -0.62
N PRO A 203 -16.07 -14.99 -1.57
CA PRO A 203 -16.82 -13.89 -2.17
C PRO A 203 -17.90 -13.36 -1.21
N ILE A 204 -18.15 -12.05 -1.22
CA ILE A 204 -19.18 -11.38 -0.44
C ILE A 204 -20.04 -10.52 -1.36
N CYS A 205 -21.36 -10.67 -1.27
CA CYS A 205 -22.30 -9.86 -2.06
C CYS A 205 -22.36 -8.42 -1.55
N ARG A 206 -22.77 -7.51 -2.43
CA ARG A 206 -22.91 -6.07 -2.16
C ARG A 206 -23.71 -5.76 -0.89
N GLU A 207 -24.86 -6.41 -0.71
CA GLU A 207 -25.72 -6.28 0.46
C GLU A 207 -25.01 -6.67 1.76
N CYS A 208 -24.27 -7.79 1.76
CA CYS A 208 -23.48 -8.22 2.90
C CYS A 208 -22.29 -7.29 3.17
N TRP A 209 -21.67 -6.76 2.11
CA TRP A 209 -20.57 -5.81 2.24
C TRP A 209 -21.05 -4.48 2.83
N GLU A 210 -22.20 -3.98 2.41
CA GLU A 210 -22.83 -2.77 2.96
C GLU A 210 -23.25 -2.98 4.44
N GLU A 211 -23.74 -4.16 4.82
CA GLU A 211 -23.99 -4.52 6.23
C GLU A 211 -22.71 -4.57 7.10
N ILE A 212 -21.55 -4.86 6.51
CA ILE A 212 -20.26 -4.94 7.21
C ILE A 212 -19.62 -3.55 7.29
N ALA A 213 -19.58 -2.81 6.17
CA ALA A 213 -18.97 -1.48 6.08
C ALA A 213 -19.66 -0.42 6.97
N ASN A 214 -20.94 -0.62 7.31
CA ASN A 214 -21.69 0.22 8.24
C ASN A 214 -21.59 -0.22 9.72
N LYS A 215 -20.72 -1.17 10.07
CA LYS A 215 -20.48 -1.61 11.45
C LYS A 215 -19.02 -1.40 11.83
N ASP A 216 -18.78 -0.72 12.95
CA ASP A 216 -17.45 -0.57 13.55
C ASP A 216 -16.99 -1.92 14.16
N VAL A 217 -16.46 -2.80 13.31
CA VAL A 217 -15.86 -4.08 13.71
C VAL A 217 -14.38 -4.05 13.38
N GLU A 218 -13.53 -3.96 14.42
CA GLU A 218 -12.09 -4.06 14.26
C GLU A 218 -11.67 -5.50 13.94
N TRP A 219 -10.84 -5.66 12.90
CA TRP A 219 -10.36 -6.96 12.39
C TRP A 219 -9.39 -7.69 13.33
N SER A 220 -9.13 -7.12 14.51
CA SER A 220 -8.21 -7.55 15.56
C SER A 220 -8.84 -8.43 16.65
N SER A 221 -10.16 -8.66 16.61
CA SER A 221 -10.94 -9.22 17.72
C SER A 221 -11.48 -10.65 17.52
N LEU A 222 -10.91 -11.44 16.60
CA LEU A 222 -11.30 -12.82 16.28
C LEU A 222 -10.10 -13.79 16.35
#